data_AF-A0A1Q3H1M8-F1
#
_entry.id   AF-A0A1Q3H1M8-F1
#
_cell.length_a   1.000
_cell.length_b   1.000
_cell.length_c   1.000
_cell.angle_alpha   90.00
_cell.angle_beta   90.00
_cell.angle_gamma   90.00
#
_symmetry.space_group_name_H-M   'P 1'
#
loop_
_entity.id
_entity.type
_entity.pdbx_description
1 polymer ?
#
loop_
_entity_poly.entity_id
_entity_poly.type
_entity_poly.pdbx_seq_one_letter_code
_entity_poly.pdbx_strand_id
1 'polypeptide(L)'
;MKVSQVVIVSIIVIASCNARKPTIDAKLVLLNRYYHDSIIKTDTVYLTKIRKKDTVFFCYADTLFTEELLHSREVYDYSFMKLAHSDSAIYLDYVTATSLVAQKTFNINNQEFKVSKYYYDVKGSFDEESSFFYHKDYGVLVCFNDGWSELAYTIEYDQTSRILIDRILNDTTKFYPKIRLSKEDEKILDSLIEQDIDFEVDLTLPDSAGKQ
;
A
#
# COMPACT_ATOMS: atom_id res chain seq x y z
N MET A 1 52.29 -62.36 3.09
CA MET A 1 51.76 -61.25 3.90
C MET A 1 50.72 -60.50 3.09
N LYS A 2 49.47 -60.46 3.56
CA LYS A 2 48.34 -59.83 2.86
C LYS A 2 48.36 -58.32 3.11
N VAL A 3 48.47 -57.53 2.05
CA VAL A 3 48.33 -56.07 2.09
C VAL A 3 46.84 -55.77 1.93
N SER A 4 46.20 -55.26 2.98
CA SER A 4 44.80 -54.82 2.94
C SER A 4 44.75 -53.39 2.43
N GLN A 5 44.18 -53.18 1.24
CA GLN A 5 43.86 -51.85 0.75
C GLN A 5 42.57 -51.36 1.41
N VAL A 6 42.68 -50.33 2.24
CA VAL A 6 41.56 -49.56 2.76
C VAL A 6 41.18 -48.55 1.69
N VAL A 7 40.05 -48.78 1.02
CA VAL A 7 39.47 -47.81 0.08
C VAL A 7 38.59 -46.86 0.89
N ILE A 8 39.08 -45.64 1.11
CA ILE A 8 38.29 -44.55 1.69
C ILE A 8 37.44 -43.96 0.56
N VAL A 9 36.14 -44.28 0.56
CA VAL A 9 35.15 -43.67 -0.33
C VAL A 9 34.71 -42.35 0.29
N SER A 10 35.33 -41.25 -0.12
CA SER A 10 34.89 -39.90 0.25
C SER A 10 33.60 -39.57 -0.52
N ILE A 11 32.46 -39.61 0.19
CA ILE A 11 31.17 -39.14 -0.34
C ILE A 11 31.20 -37.61 -0.34
N ILE A 12 31.44 -37.02 -1.51
CA ILE A 12 31.26 -35.59 -1.75
C ILE A 12 29.76 -35.34 -1.84
N VAL A 13 29.14 -34.91 -0.74
CA VAL A 13 27.78 -34.38 -0.75
C VAL A 13 27.83 -33.00 -1.38
N ILE A 14 27.59 -32.93 -2.68
CA ILE A 14 27.35 -31.67 -3.38
C ILE A 14 25.99 -31.17 -2.91
N ALA A 15 25.99 -30.35 -1.86
CA ALA A 15 24.85 -29.53 -1.49
C ALA A 15 24.65 -28.51 -2.63
N SER A 16 23.92 -28.92 -3.66
CA SER A 16 23.44 -28.00 -4.68
C SER A 16 22.48 -27.05 -3.97
N CYS A 17 22.98 -25.87 -3.63
CA CYS A 17 22.15 -24.71 -3.31
C CYS A 17 21.34 -24.41 -4.56
N ASN A 18 20.18 -25.07 -4.70
CA ASN A 18 19.16 -24.73 -5.67
C ASN A 18 18.65 -23.33 -5.31
N ALA A 19 19.36 -22.30 -5.75
CA ALA A 19 18.85 -20.94 -5.74
C ALA A 19 17.60 -20.95 -6.62
N ARG A 20 16.43 -21.00 -5.97
CA ARG A 20 15.14 -20.93 -6.66
C ARG A 20 15.16 -19.65 -7.50
N LYS A 21 15.05 -19.82 -8.82
CA LYS A 21 14.91 -18.69 -9.74
C LYS A 21 13.67 -17.89 -9.34
N PRO A 22 13.72 -16.55 -9.41
CA PRO A 22 12.56 -15.74 -9.10
C PRO A 22 11.41 -16.10 -10.05
N THR A 23 10.20 -16.16 -9.49
CA THR A 23 8.98 -16.35 -10.27
C THR A 23 8.37 -14.97 -10.51
N ILE A 24 8.06 -14.69 -11.77
CA ILE A 24 7.42 -13.44 -12.22
C ILE A 24 6.00 -13.79 -12.65
N ASP A 25 5.02 -13.15 -12.02
CA ASP A 25 3.60 -13.23 -12.38
C ASP A 25 3.12 -11.81 -12.67
N ALA A 26 2.47 -11.61 -13.82
CA ALA A 26 2.08 -10.28 -14.26
C ALA A 26 0.63 -10.24 -14.74
N LYS A 27 -0.09 -9.19 -14.39
CA LYS A 27 -1.46 -8.94 -14.85
C LYS A 27 -1.76 -7.46 -14.98
N LEU A 28 -2.67 -7.12 -15.90
CA LEU A 28 -3.20 -5.77 -16.04
C LEU A 28 -4.26 -5.50 -14.98
N VAL A 29 -4.26 -4.28 -14.46
CA VAL A 29 -5.13 -3.82 -13.37
C VAL A 29 -5.55 -2.38 -13.62
N LEU A 30 -6.68 -1.97 -13.06
CA LEU A 30 -7.16 -0.58 -13.11
C LEU A 30 -6.76 0.13 -11.82
N LEU A 31 -6.00 1.22 -11.95
CA LEU A 31 -5.69 2.14 -10.87
C LEU A 31 -6.61 3.34 -10.98
N ASN A 32 -7.56 3.46 -10.05
CA ASN A 32 -8.43 4.62 -9.95
C ASN A 32 -7.86 5.58 -8.91
N ARG A 33 -7.61 6.83 -9.29
CA ARG A 33 -7.20 7.93 -8.41
C ARG A 33 -8.41 8.79 -8.09
N TYR A 34 -8.49 9.25 -6.86
CA TYR A 34 -9.64 10.00 -6.36
C TYR A 34 -9.23 11.38 -5.87
N TYR A 35 -10.20 12.29 -5.88
CA TYR A 35 -10.18 13.58 -5.21
C TYR A 35 -11.60 13.87 -4.73
N HIS A 36 -11.78 14.18 -3.45
CA HIS A 36 -13.10 14.35 -2.83
C HIS A 36 -14.10 13.24 -3.21
N ASP A 37 -13.73 11.98 -2.96
CA ASP A 37 -14.54 10.78 -3.23
C ASP A 37 -14.92 10.55 -4.72
N SER A 38 -14.41 11.35 -5.65
CA SER A 38 -14.67 11.23 -7.09
C SER A 38 -13.44 10.72 -7.82
N ILE A 39 -13.63 9.78 -8.76
CA ILE A 39 -12.54 9.31 -9.62
C ILE A 39 -12.11 10.45 -10.55
N ILE A 40 -10.88 10.93 -10.40
CA ILE A 40 -10.29 11.95 -11.28
C ILE A 40 -9.52 11.33 -12.44
N LYS A 41 -9.04 10.09 -12.29
CA LYS A 41 -8.25 9.40 -13.30
C LYS A 41 -8.33 7.88 -13.10
N THR A 42 -8.47 7.17 -14.21
CA THR A 42 -8.31 5.72 -14.25
C THR A 42 -7.18 5.39 -15.21
N ASP A 43 -6.13 4.77 -14.68
CA ASP A 43 -5.00 4.25 -15.46
C ASP A 43 -5.10 2.73 -15.55
N THR A 44 -4.61 2.15 -16.65
CA THR A 44 -4.35 0.72 -16.74
C THR A 44 -2.86 0.50 -16.52
N VAL A 45 -2.50 -0.30 -15.51
CA VAL A 45 -1.10 -0.59 -15.15
C VAL A 45 -0.88 -2.10 -15.03
N TYR A 46 0.37 -2.53 -15.17
CA TYR A 46 0.78 -3.90 -14.86
C TYR A 46 1.09 -4.02 -13.37
N LEU A 47 0.47 -4.98 -12.71
CA LEU A 47 1.02 -5.55 -11.47
C LEU A 47 1.97 -6.68 -11.85
N THR A 48 3.26 -6.51 -11.56
CA THR A 48 4.24 -7.59 -11.56
C THR A 48 4.54 -8.03 -10.13
N LYS A 49 4.36 -9.33 -9.85
CA LYS A 49 4.78 -9.97 -8.61
C LYS A 49 6.09 -10.70 -8.82
N ILE A 50 7.13 -10.30 -8.08
CA ILE A 50 8.44 -10.97 -8.12
C ILE A 50 8.68 -11.67 -6.78
N ARG A 51 8.85 -12.99 -6.81
CA ARG A 51 9.16 -13.77 -5.59
C ARG A 51 10.65 -14.06 -5.52
N LYS A 52 11.32 -13.59 -4.47
CA LYS A 52 12.76 -13.81 -4.24
C LYS A 52 13.01 -14.27 -2.81
N LYS A 53 13.42 -15.54 -2.66
CA LYS A 53 13.62 -16.19 -1.35
C LYS A 53 12.38 -16.01 -0.47
N ASP A 54 12.49 -15.19 0.57
CA ASP A 54 11.46 -14.97 1.60
C ASP A 54 10.74 -13.64 1.41
N THR A 55 10.84 -13.01 0.24
CA THR A 55 10.24 -11.72 -0.07
C THR A 55 9.40 -11.81 -1.34
N VAL A 56 8.27 -11.12 -1.35
CA VAL A 56 7.43 -10.89 -2.52
C VAL A 56 7.39 -9.39 -2.78
N PHE A 57 7.79 -8.99 -3.97
CA PHE A 57 7.70 -7.63 -4.46
C PHE A 57 6.43 -7.49 -5.29
N PHE A 58 5.70 -6.41 -5.09
CA PHE A 58 4.53 -6.02 -5.86
C PHE A 58 4.87 -4.70 -6.54
N CYS A 59 5.05 -4.73 -7.85
CA CYS A 59 5.47 -3.59 -8.65
C CYS A 59 4.32 -3.18 -9.57
N TYR A 60 3.90 -1.92 -9.51
CA TYR A 60 2.88 -1.37 -10.41
C TYR A 60 3.52 -0.37 -11.34
N ALA A 61 3.44 -0.61 -12.65
CA ALA A 61 4.05 0.23 -13.66
C ALA A 61 3.24 0.22 -14.96
N ASP A 62 3.46 1.20 -15.83
CA ASP A 62 2.90 1.27 -17.18
C ASP A 62 3.46 0.16 -18.11
N THR A 63 4.56 -0.46 -17.71
CA THR A 63 5.30 -1.49 -18.43
C THR A 63 5.51 -2.72 -17.55
N LEU A 64 5.83 -3.86 -18.18
CA LEU A 64 6.15 -5.08 -17.44
C LEU A 64 7.47 -4.90 -16.68
N PHE A 65 7.37 -4.83 -15.36
CA PHE A 65 8.53 -4.72 -14.50
C PHE A 65 9.40 -6.00 -14.57
N THR A 66 10.72 -5.85 -14.67
CA THR A 66 11.67 -6.97 -14.79
C THR A 66 12.57 -7.09 -13.55
N GLU A 67 13.28 -8.21 -13.40
CA GLU A 67 14.26 -8.34 -12.30
C GLU A 67 15.41 -7.32 -12.44
N GLU A 68 15.81 -6.95 -13.66
CA GLU A 68 16.83 -5.94 -13.90
C GLU A 68 16.40 -4.56 -13.38
N LEU A 69 15.13 -4.20 -13.59
CA LEU A 69 14.53 -2.97 -13.03
C LEU A 69 14.42 -3.01 -11.50
N LEU A 70 14.28 -4.19 -10.90
CA LEU A 70 14.35 -4.31 -9.43
C LEU A 70 15.76 -3.97 -8.91
N HIS A 71 16.78 -4.33 -9.69
CA HIS A 71 18.18 -4.09 -9.33
C HIS A 71 18.60 -2.64 -9.51
N SER A 72 17.99 -1.89 -10.43
CA SER A 72 18.21 -0.45 -10.59
C SER A 72 17.66 0.38 -9.42
N ARG A 73 16.83 -0.24 -8.55
CA ARG A 73 16.12 0.41 -7.43
C ARG A 73 15.22 1.56 -7.88
N GLU A 74 14.70 1.51 -9.10
CA GLU A 74 13.61 2.40 -9.48
C GLU A 74 12.38 2.05 -8.65
N VAL A 75 12.00 2.97 -7.77
CA VAL A 75 10.81 2.86 -6.94
C VAL A 75 9.67 3.53 -7.71
N TYR A 76 8.64 2.75 -8.02
CA TYR A 76 7.40 3.27 -8.58
C TYR A 76 6.42 3.52 -7.44
N ASP A 77 5.70 4.64 -7.48
CA ASP A 77 4.88 5.22 -6.39
C ASP A 77 3.90 4.27 -5.66
N TYR A 78 3.55 3.13 -6.26
CA TYR A 78 2.59 2.18 -5.68
C TYR A 78 3.22 0.83 -5.30
N SER A 79 4.54 0.71 -5.45
CA SER A 79 5.24 -0.56 -5.26
C SER A 79 5.58 -0.79 -3.80
N PHE A 80 5.48 -2.05 -3.37
CA PHE A 80 5.81 -2.44 -2.01
C PHE A 80 6.39 -3.85 -1.98
N MET A 81 7.06 -4.19 -0.89
CA MET A 81 7.46 -5.58 -0.62
C MET A 81 6.82 -6.13 0.65
N LYS A 82 6.80 -7.45 0.74
CA LYS A 82 6.29 -8.17 1.91
C LYS A 82 7.11 -9.44 2.13
N LEU A 83 7.30 -9.82 3.39
CA LEU A 83 7.88 -11.12 3.71
C LEU A 83 6.88 -12.24 3.36
N ALA A 84 7.34 -13.25 2.63
CA ALA A 84 6.55 -14.39 2.16
C ALA A 84 5.91 -15.17 3.32
N HIS A 85 6.54 -15.13 4.50
CA HIS A 85 6.14 -15.89 5.69
C HIS A 85 5.57 -15.03 6.83
N SER A 86 5.37 -13.72 6.61
CA SER A 86 4.83 -12.83 7.64
C SER A 86 3.86 -11.81 7.09
N ASP A 87 2.66 -11.75 7.67
CA ASP A 87 1.66 -10.70 7.43
C ASP A 87 1.83 -9.51 8.39
N SER A 88 2.88 -9.45 9.20
CA SER A 88 3.06 -8.42 10.22
C SER A 88 3.26 -7.01 9.66
N ALA A 89 3.80 -6.90 8.44
CA ALA A 89 4.08 -5.63 7.80
C ALA A 89 4.13 -5.76 6.28
N ILE A 90 3.87 -4.64 5.61
CA ILE A 90 4.33 -4.36 4.25
C ILE A 90 5.43 -3.30 4.32
N TYR A 91 6.26 -3.20 3.29
CA TYR A 91 7.33 -2.21 3.23
C TYR A 91 7.13 -1.34 2.00
N LEU A 92 6.78 -0.07 2.23
CA LEU A 92 6.68 0.96 1.19
C LEU A 92 8.09 1.40 0.81
N ASP A 93 8.29 1.73 -0.47
CA ASP A 93 9.59 2.09 -1.06
C ASP A 93 10.72 1.09 -0.74
N TYR A 94 10.33 -0.17 -0.46
CA TYR A 94 11.21 -1.25 -0.02
C TYR A 94 12.01 -0.98 1.27
N VAL A 95 11.66 0.06 2.04
CA VAL A 95 12.41 0.45 3.25
C VAL A 95 11.47 0.65 4.43
N THR A 96 10.39 1.41 4.27
CA THR A 96 9.57 1.85 5.40
C THR A 96 8.55 0.79 5.77
N ALA A 97 8.71 0.20 6.96
CA ALA A 97 7.84 -0.84 7.46
C ALA A 97 6.50 -0.26 7.95
N THR A 98 5.43 -0.67 7.28
CA THR A 98 4.05 -0.32 7.59
C THR A 98 3.39 -1.49 8.30
N SER A 99 3.05 -1.31 9.58
CA SER A 99 2.61 -2.42 10.45
C SER A 99 1.16 -2.79 10.21
N LEU A 100 0.84 -4.08 10.39
CA LEU A 100 -0.53 -4.58 10.39
C LEU A 100 -1.27 -4.05 11.61
N VAL A 101 -2.43 -3.40 11.40
CA VAL A 101 -3.25 -2.84 12.48
C VAL A 101 -4.61 -3.51 12.64
N ALA A 102 -5.15 -4.09 11.56
CA ALA A 102 -6.42 -4.81 11.63
C ALA A 102 -6.54 -5.86 10.51
N GLN A 103 -7.42 -6.83 10.71
CA GLN A 103 -7.81 -7.78 9.66
C GLN A 103 -9.32 -7.96 9.69
N LYS A 104 -9.93 -8.13 8.52
CA LYS A 104 -11.35 -8.42 8.37
C LYS A 104 -11.59 -9.44 7.28
N THR A 105 -12.48 -10.38 7.54
CA THR A 105 -12.94 -11.35 6.54
C THR A 105 -14.24 -10.87 5.92
N PHE A 106 -14.28 -10.83 4.59
CA PHE A 106 -15.46 -10.54 3.79
C PHE A 106 -15.94 -11.81 3.11
N ASN A 107 -17.25 -12.02 3.06
CA ASN A 107 -17.85 -13.15 2.36
C ASN A 107 -18.44 -12.69 1.03
N ILE A 108 -17.92 -13.23 -0.08
CA ILE A 108 -18.40 -12.97 -1.44
C ILE A 108 -18.65 -14.33 -2.10
N ASN A 109 -19.88 -14.60 -2.55
CA ASN A 109 -20.24 -15.88 -3.20
C ASN A 109 -19.82 -17.13 -2.41
N ASN A 110 -20.02 -17.12 -1.08
CA ASN A 110 -19.61 -18.18 -0.15
C ASN A 110 -18.10 -18.45 -0.08
N GLN A 111 -17.27 -17.53 -0.56
CA GLN A 111 -15.82 -17.56 -0.38
C GLN A 111 -15.40 -16.47 0.60
N GLU A 112 -14.48 -16.83 1.49
CA GLU A 112 -13.90 -15.94 2.49
C GLU A 112 -12.68 -15.20 1.92
N PHE A 113 -12.71 -13.88 2.01
CA PHE A 113 -11.64 -12.99 1.59
C PHE A 113 -11.10 -12.23 2.81
N LYS A 114 -9.90 -12.59 3.25
CA LYS A 114 -9.25 -11.94 4.40
C LYS A 114 -8.45 -10.72 3.95
N VAL A 115 -8.94 -9.54 4.30
CA VAL A 115 -8.28 -8.26 4.02
C VAL A 115 -7.53 -7.80 5.25
N SER A 116 -6.29 -7.36 5.04
CA SER A 116 -5.40 -6.81 6.06
C SER A 116 -5.31 -5.30 5.91
N LYS A 117 -5.45 -4.55 7.01
CA LYS A 117 -5.22 -3.11 7.08
C LYS A 117 -3.84 -2.86 7.67
N TYR A 118 -3.01 -2.15 6.93
CA TYR A 118 -1.71 -1.66 7.37
C TYR A 118 -1.78 -0.14 7.52
N TYR A 119 -1.11 0.42 8.52
CA TYR A 119 -1.09 1.87 8.78
C TYR A 119 0.33 2.41 8.66
N TYR A 120 0.47 3.43 7.83
CA TYR A 120 1.69 4.17 7.56
C TYR A 120 1.57 5.54 8.19
N ASP A 121 2.61 5.94 8.91
CA ASP A 121 2.73 7.25 9.55
C ASP A 121 4.22 7.60 9.59
N VAL A 122 4.59 8.66 8.87
CA VAL A 122 5.91 9.26 8.99
C VAL A 122 5.87 10.28 10.11
N LYS A 123 6.50 9.92 11.23
CA LYS A 123 6.65 10.81 12.38
C LYS A 123 7.17 12.19 11.96
N GLY A 124 6.35 13.21 12.18
CA GLY A 124 6.69 14.60 11.87
C GLY A 124 6.27 15.08 10.48
N SER A 125 5.59 14.25 9.69
CA SER A 125 4.95 14.62 8.44
C SER A 125 3.43 14.48 8.59
N PHE A 126 2.73 15.60 8.76
CA PHE A 126 1.27 15.63 8.91
C PHE A 126 0.53 15.11 7.67
N ASP A 127 1.17 15.18 6.50
CA ASP A 127 0.53 14.88 5.22
C ASP A 127 0.79 13.44 4.75
N GLU A 128 1.58 12.65 5.49
CA GLU A 128 2.01 11.30 5.12
C GLU A 128 1.49 10.23 6.09
N GLU A 129 0.19 10.27 6.37
CA GLU A 129 -0.53 9.22 7.09
C GLU A 129 -1.46 8.47 6.13
N SER A 130 -1.35 7.14 6.05
CA SER A 130 -2.16 6.37 5.10
C SER A 130 -2.46 4.95 5.57
N SER A 131 -3.69 4.53 5.31
CA SER A 131 -4.20 3.19 5.54
C SER A 131 -4.24 2.39 4.23
N PHE A 132 -3.53 1.27 4.21
CA PHE A 132 -3.46 0.35 3.07
C PHE A 132 -4.26 -0.91 3.34
N PHE A 133 -5.22 -1.22 2.47
CA PHE A 133 -6.05 -2.41 2.54
C PHE A 133 -5.58 -3.43 1.53
N TYR A 134 -5.14 -4.60 2.00
CA TYR A 134 -4.41 -5.59 1.22
C TYR A 134 -5.07 -6.97 1.27
N HIS A 135 -5.03 -7.68 0.15
CA HIS A 135 -5.37 -9.09 0.06
C HIS A 135 -4.24 -9.88 -0.63
N LYS A 136 -3.92 -11.09 -0.14
CA LYS A 136 -2.76 -11.88 -0.60
C LYS A 136 -2.71 -12.13 -2.12
N ASP A 137 -3.87 -12.36 -2.73
CA ASP A 137 -3.97 -12.72 -4.14
C ASP A 137 -4.10 -11.49 -5.04
N TYR A 138 -4.58 -10.38 -4.48
CA TYR A 138 -4.80 -9.14 -5.22
C TYR A 138 -3.59 -8.23 -5.11
N GLY A 139 -3.13 -7.94 -3.90
CA GLY A 139 -2.21 -6.84 -3.62
C GLY A 139 -2.93 -5.80 -2.77
N VAL A 140 -2.54 -4.54 -2.93
CA VAL A 140 -3.30 -3.41 -2.36
C VAL A 140 -4.60 -3.26 -3.13
N LEU A 141 -5.70 -3.05 -2.42
CA LEU A 141 -7.04 -2.83 -2.97
C LEU A 141 -7.46 -1.38 -2.81
N VAL A 142 -7.17 -0.79 -1.64
CA VAL A 142 -7.55 0.57 -1.26
C VAL A 142 -6.38 1.22 -0.54
N CYS A 143 -6.10 2.48 -0.86
CA CYS A 143 -5.27 3.38 -0.09
C CYS A 143 -6.12 4.58 0.33
N PHE A 144 -6.22 4.81 1.64
CA PHE A 144 -6.89 5.97 2.21
C PHE A 144 -5.82 6.86 2.84
N ASN A 145 -5.81 8.15 2.49
CA ASN A 145 -4.95 9.13 3.13
C ASN A 145 -5.65 9.57 4.41
N ASP A 146 -5.13 9.13 5.56
CA ASP A 146 -5.69 9.45 6.86
C ASP A 146 -5.47 10.93 7.22
N GLY A 147 -4.35 11.53 6.81
CA GLY A 147 -4.02 12.94 7.08
C GLY A 147 -5.01 13.91 6.41
N TRP A 148 -5.43 13.59 5.20
CA TRP A 148 -6.41 14.39 4.43
C TRP A 148 -7.84 13.84 4.53
N SER A 149 -8.03 12.74 5.26
CA SER A 149 -9.32 12.05 5.39
C SER A 149 -9.99 11.73 4.04
N GLU A 150 -9.20 11.35 3.04
CA GLU A 150 -9.67 11.11 1.68
C GLU A 150 -9.28 9.74 1.13
N LEU A 151 -10.13 9.18 0.28
CA LEU A 151 -9.75 8.05 -0.57
C LEU A 151 -8.70 8.54 -1.56
N ALA A 152 -7.49 7.96 -1.55
CA ALA A 152 -6.42 8.34 -2.48
C ALA A 152 -6.52 7.54 -3.77
N TYR A 153 -6.55 6.21 -3.66
CA TYR A 153 -6.69 5.33 -4.82
C TYR A 153 -7.27 3.95 -4.48
N THR A 154 -7.79 3.30 -5.52
CA THR A 154 -8.18 1.89 -5.50
C THR A 154 -7.52 1.14 -6.65
N ILE A 155 -7.23 -0.14 -6.47
CA ILE A 155 -6.67 -1.00 -7.52
C ILE A 155 -7.60 -2.18 -7.77
N GLU A 156 -8.27 -2.17 -8.93
CA GLU A 156 -9.18 -3.21 -9.36
C GLU A 156 -8.48 -4.21 -10.29
N TYR A 157 -8.64 -5.49 -9.99
CA TYR A 157 -8.01 -6.61 -10.70
C TYR A 157 -8.99 -7.42 -11.54
N ASP A 158 -10.20 -7.56 -11.02
CA ASP A 158 -11.33 -8.31 -11.57
C ASP A 158 -12.62 -7.91 -10.85
N GLN A 159 -13.75 -8.49 -11.25
CA GLN A 159 -15.05 -8.23 -10.64
C GLN A 159 -15.10 -8.53 -9.13
N THR A 160 -14.39 -9.55 -8.66
CA THR A 160 -14.35 -9.93 -7.24
C THR A 160 -13.61 -8.88 -6.42
N SER A 161 -12.46 -8.42 -6.91
CA SER A 161 -11.70 -7.34 -6.26
C SER A 161 -12.48 -6.04 -6.20
N ARG A 162 -13.27 -5.70 -7.24
CA ARG A 162 -14.15 -4.52 -7.23
C ARG A 162 -15.22 -4.65 -6.15
N ILE A 163 -15.90 -5.79 -6.06
CA ILE A 163 -16.87 -6.06 -4.98
C ILE A 163 -16.20 -5.95 -3.62
N LEU A 164 -14.97 -6.45 -3.48
CA LEU A 164 -14.22 -6.37 -2.23
C LEU A 164 -13.87 -4.93 -1.85
N ILE A 165 -13.44 -4.10 -2.81
CA ILE A 165 -13.24 -2.66 -2.65
C ILE A 165 -14.53 -1.99 -2.18
N ASP A 166 -15.64 -2.21 -2.86
CA ASP A 166 -16.94 -1.65 -2.48
C ASP A 166 -17.33 -2.03 -1.04
N ARG A 167 -17.07 -3.28 -0.64
CA ARG A 167 -17.34 -3.76 0.72
C ARG A 167 -16.43 -3.13 1.77
N ILE A 168 -15.17 -2.83 1.43
CA ILE A 168 -14.25 -2.10 2.31
C ILE A 168 -14.75 -0.66 2.49
N LEU A 169 -15.03 0.06 1.39
CA LEU A 169 -15.43 1.46 1.42
C LEU A 169 -16.78 1.68 2.14
N ASN A 170 -17.68 0.70 2.08
CA ASN A 170 -18.98 0.74 2.74
C ASN A 170 -18.98 0.12 4.14
N ASP A 171 -17.82 -0.24 4.68
CA ASP A 171 -17.72 -0.86 5.99
C ASP A 171 -18.16 0.09 7.11
N THR A 172 -18.93 -0.42 8.07
CA THR A 172 -19.44 0.34 9.23
C THR A 172 -18.75 -0.02 10.54
N THR A 173 -17.79 -0.95 10.52
CA THR A 173 -17.16 -1.53 11.72
C THR A 173 -15.86 -0.85 12.12
N LYS A 174 -15.64 0.40 11.68
CA LYS A 174 -14.38 1.16 11.82
C LYS A 174 -13.17 0.53 11.12
N PHE A 175 -13.37 -0.56 10.38
CA PHE A 175 -12.30 -1.15 9.59
C PHE A 175 -11.81 -0.16 8.53
N TYR A 176 -12.75 0.50 7.85
CA TYR A 176 -12.49 1.65 6.99
C TYR A 176 -12.72 2.96 7.78
N PRO A 177 -11.80 3.94 7.71
CA PRO A 177 -11.78 5.12 8.58
C PRO A 177 -12.77 6.24 8.22
N LYS A 178 -13.72 6.02 7.29
CA LYS A 178 -14.65 7.08 6.85
C LYS A 178 -15.40 7.69 8.04
N ILE A 179 -15.07 8.94 8.36
CA ILE A 179 -15.85 9.79 9.25
C ILE A 179 -17.15 10.07 8.51
N ARG A 180 -18.24 9.44 8.94
CA ARG A 180 -19.57 9.84 8.48
C ARG A 180 -19.91 11.12 9.24
N LEU A 181 -19.71 12.26 8.59
CA LEU A 181 -20.38 13.49 8.98
C LEU A 181 -21.89 13.22 8.93
N SER A 182 -22.63 13.68 9.93
CA SER A 182 -24.09 13.64 9.81
C SER A 182 -24.52 14.55 8.66
N LYS A 183 -25.70 14.33 8.08
CA LYS A 183 -26.25 15.24 7.05
C LYS A 183 -26.41 16.68 7.58
N GLU A 184 -26.45 16.87 8.89
CA GLU A 184 -26.46 18.19 9.53
C GLU A 184 -25.04 18.77 9.57
N ASP A 185 -24.02 17.97 9.87
CA ASP A 185 -22.62 18.42 9.83
C ASP A 185 -22.16 18.75 8.41
N GLU A 186 -22.60 18.00 7.39
CA GLU A 186 -22.34 18.31 5.97
C GLU A 186 -22.93 19.67 5.58
N LYS A 187 -24.18 19.94 5.99
CA LYS A 187 -24.82 21.25 5.75
C LYS A 187 -24.13 22.41 6.48
N ILE A 188 -23.64 22.16 7.70
CA ILE A 188 -22.89 23.16 8.45
C ILE A 188 -21.57 23.45 7.74
N LEU A 189 -20.85 22.43 7.29
CA LEU A 189 -19.60 22.60 6.56
C LEU A 189 -19.80 23.38 5.26
N ASP A 190 -20.81 23.01 4.47
CA ASP A 190 -21.16 23.71 3.22
C ASP A 190 -21.50 25.18 3.49
N SER A 191 -22.22 25.48 4.59
CA SER A 191 -22.56 26.85 4.98
C SER A 191 -21.37 27.69 5.46
N LEU A 192 -20.28 27.05 5.89
CA LEU A 192 -19.05 27.73 6.31
C LEU A 192 -18.12 28.02 5.12
N ILE A 193 -18.18 27.21 4.06
CA ILE A 193 -17.42 27.42 2.82
C ILE A 193 -18.02 28.57 2.00
N GLU A 194 -19.33 28.79 2.07
CA GLU A 194 -20.03 29.90 1.40
C GLU A 194 -19.91 31.25 2.13
N GLN A 195 -19.35 31.29 3.34
CA GLN A 195 -19.03 32.55 4.00
C GLN A 195 -17.62 32.97 3.58
N ASP A 196 -17.52 33.98 2.72
CA ASP A 196 -16.29 34.73 2.52
C ASP A 196 -15.83 35.28 3.88
N ILE A 197 -14.91 34.58 4.53
CA ILE A 197 -14.28 35.05 5.77
C ILE A 197 -13.32 36.17 5.36
N ASP A 198 -13.78 37.41 5.44
CA ASP A 198 -12.93 38.59 5.38
C ASP A 198 -11.96 38.56 6.56
N PHE A 199 -10.72 38.15 6.30
CA PHE A 199 -9.64 38.26 7.28
C PHE A 199 -9.21 39.73 7.40
N GLU A 200 -9.75 40.45 8.37
CA GLU A 200 -9.13 41.70 8.83
C GLU A 200 -7.82 41.37 9.55
N VAL A 201 -6.72 41.50 8.81
CA VAL A 201 -5.37 41.39 9.35
C VAL A 201 -5.00 42.73 9.99
N ASP A 202 -5.16 42.83 11.31
CA ASP A 202 -4.73 44.00 12.09
C ASP A 202 -3.20 43.95 12.29
N LEU A 203 -2.45 44.52 11.34
CA LEU A 203 -1.01 44.70 11.45
C LEU A 203 -0.72 45.97 12.24
N THR A 204 -0.69 45.86 13.57
CA THR A 204 0.02 46.84 14.40
C THR A 204 1.52 46.67 14.16
N LEU A 205 2.07 47.47 13.25
CA LEU A 205 3.51 47.61 13.08
C LEU A 205 4.11 48.27 14.33
N PRO A 206 5.15 47.70 14.96
CA PRO A 206 5.82 48.36 16.06
C PRO A 206 6.51 49.63 15.56
N ASP A 207 6.23 50.74 16.24
CA ASP A 207 6.90 52.02 16.03
C ASP A 207 8.42 51.83 16.08
N SER A 208 9.08 52.24 15.01
CA SER A 208 10.53 52.31 14.93
C SER A 208 11.05 53.45 15.83
N ALA A 209 11.19 53.15 17.12
CA ALA A 209 12.12 53.84 18.00
C ALA A 209 13.51 53.19 17.81
N GLY A 210 14.61 53.89 17.59
CA GLY A 210 14.89 55.31 17.62
C GLY A 210 16.40 55.46 17.44
N LYS A 211 16.78 56.66 17.01
CA LYS A 211 18.14 57.18 16.89
C LYS A 211 19.13 56.69 17.97
N GLN A 212 20.32 56.28 17.55
CA GLN A 212 21.60 56.92 17.92
C GLN A 212 22.65 56.63 16.85
#